data_AF-A0A7J3VDG3-F1
#
_entry.id   AF-A0A7J3VDG3-F1
#
_cell.length_a   1.000
_cell.length_b   1.000
_cell.length_c   1.000
_cell.angle_alpha   90.00
_cell.angle_beta   90.00
_cell.angle_gamma   90.00
#
_symmetry.space_group_name_H-M   'P 1'
#
loop_
_entity.id
_entity.type
_entity.pdbx_description
1 polymer ?
#
loop_
_entity_poly.entity_id
_entity_poly.type
_entity_poly.pdbx_seq_one_letter_code
_entity_poly.pdbx_strand_id
1 'polypeptide(L)' 'MSESSGSDISSIPEDLKHRIFYEWVHYNYTFDELAKKYGLIWDQIFEIVKTTPTRYAWIKPKEFTPK' A
#
# COMPACT_ATOMS: atom_id res chain seq x y z
N MET A 1 3.39 21.23 -18.63
CA MET A 1 3.83 19.86 -18.37
C MET A 1 3.26 19.47 -17.02
N SER A 2 2.19 18.68 -17.01
CA SER A 2 1.61 18.13 -15.77
C SER A 2 1.67 16.61 -15.89
N GLU A 3 2.88 16.08 -15.83
CA GLU A 3 3.09 14.65 -15.61
C GLU A 3 2.93 14.40 -14.11
N SER A 4 1.77 13.85 -13.73
CA SER A 4 1.66 12.81 -12.70
C SER A 4 0.19 12.50 -12.48
N SER A 5 -0.35 11.59 -13.30
CA SER A 5 -1.69 11.02 -13.08
C SER A 5 -1.66 9.51 -12.83
N GLY A 6 -0.48 8.91 -12.64
CA GLY A 6 -0.31 7.48 -12.40
C GLY A 6 -0.23 7.06 -10.93
N SER A 7 -0.07 8.00 -10.00
CA SER A 7 0.33 7.68 -8.61
C SER A 7 -0.66 8.20 -7.57
N ASP A 8 -1.89 8.51 -7.98
CA ASP A 8 -2.88 9.03 -7.04
C ASP A 8 -3.36 7.91 -6.11
N ILE A 9 -2.88 7.96 -4.87
CA ILE A 9 -3.25 7.03 -3.79
C ILE A 9 -4.30 7.65 -2.85
N SER A 10 -4.83 8.85 -3.15
CA SER A 10 -5.77 9.54 -2.25
C SER A 10 -7.08 8.76 -2.09
N SER A 11 -7.54 8.10 -3.16
CA SER A 11 -8.72 7.23 -3.19
C SER A 11 -8.51 5.90 -2.46
N ILE A 12 -7.29 5.54 -2.06
CA ILE A 12 -6.98 4.29 -1.39
C ILE A 12 -7.16 4.46 0.13
N PRO A 13 -7.98 3.63 0.79
CA PRO A 13 -8.25 3.77 2.22
C PRO A 13 -6.98 3.53 3.06
N GLU A 14 -6.84 4.27 4.16
CA GLU A 14 -5.67 4.20 5.04
C GLU A 14 -5.43 2.79 5.61
N ASP A 15 -6.49 2.05 5.94
CA ASP A 15 -6.37 0.66 6.41
C ASP A 15 -5.73 -0.25 5.35
N LEU A 16 -6.00 -0.02 4.06
CA LEU A 16 -5.39 -0.78 2.98
C LEU A 16 -3.93 -0.39 2.78
N LYS A 17 -3.60 0.91 2.85
CA LYS A 17 -2.22 1.41 2.82
C LYS A 17 -1.38 0.81 3.94
N HIS A 18 -1.93 0.79 5.15
CA HIS A 18 -1.32 0.17 6.31
C HIS A 18 -1.07 -1.32 6.08
N ARG A 19 -2.07 -2.06 5.58
CA ARG A 19 -1.90 -3.49 5.30
C ARG A 19 -0.83 -3.74 4.23
N ILE A 20 -0.83 -3.00 3.13
CA ILE A 20 0.18 -3.11 2.07
C ILE A 20 1.58 -2.86 2.64
N PHE A 21 1.76 -1.79 3.41
CA PHE A 21 3.03 -1.46 4.04
C PHE A 21 3.48 -2.53 5.04
N TYR A 22 2.57 -2.99 5.90
CA TYR A 22 2.85 -4.06 6.85
C TYR A 22 3.27 -5.33 6.13
N GLU A 23 2.55 -5.73 5.08
CA GLU A 23 2.89 -6.93 4.32
C GLU A 23 4.22 -6.81 3.59
N TRP A 24 4.50 -5.64 3.01
CA TRP A 24 5.78 -5.35 2.38
C TRP A 24 6.96 -5.51 3.36
N VAL A 25 6.84 -4.98 4.57
CA VAL A 25 7.91 -5.06 5.59
C VAL A 25 8.11 -6.48 6.13
N HIS A 26 7.03 -7.25 6.31
CA HIS A 26 7.10 -8.53 7.05
C HIS A 26 7.15 -9.78 6.19
N TYR A 27 6.63 -9.73 4.96
CA TYR A 27 6.45 -10.92 4.11
C TYR A 27 7.35 -10.93 2.87
N ASN A 28 8.28 -9.98 2.77
CA ASN A 28 9.28 -9.88 1.70
C ASN A 28 8.67 -9.89 0.29
N TYR A 29 7.44 -9.40 0.15
CA TYR A 29 6.76 -9.30 -1.13
C TYR A 29 7.39 -8.20 -1.99
N THR A 30 7.53 -8.48 -3.28
CA THR A 30 7.87 -7.47 -4.28
C THR A 30 6.71 -6.51 -4.52
N PHE A 31 6.99 -5.31 -5.03
CA PHE A 31 5.94 -4.36 -5.36
C PHE A 31 4.98 -4.90 -6.44
N ASP A 32 5.46 -5.68 -7.40
CA ASP A 32 4.63 -6.35 -8.41
C ASP A 32 3.67 -7.38 -7.80
N GLU A 33 4.10 -8.13 -6.78
CA GLU A 33 3.25 -9.08 -6.08
C GLU A 33 2.16 -8.37 -5.27
N LEU A 34 2.52 -7.27 -4.59
CA LEU A 34 1.56 -6.44 -3.87
C LEU A 34 0.57 -5.80 -4.83
N ALA A 35 1.04 -5.26 -5.97
CA ALA A 35 0.20 -4.69 -7.02
C ALA A 35 -0.84 -5.70 -7.50
N LYS A 36 -0.42 -6.93 -7.82
CA LYS A 36 -1.33 -8.02 -8.22
C LYS A 36 -2.29 -8.44 -7.10
N LYS A 37 -1.79 -8.56 -5.86
CA LYS A 37 -2.58 -8.99 -4.71
C LYS A 37 -3.69 -8.00 -4.35
N TYR A 38 -3.41 -6.71 -4.48
CA TYR A 38 -4.31 -5.63 -4.11
C TYR A 38 -5.05 -5.00 -5.30
N GLY A 39 -4.80 -5.46 -6.54
CA GLY A 39 -5.40 -4.90 -7.74
C GLY A 39 -4.96 -3.46 -8.02
N LEU A 40 -3.77 -3.08 -7.56
CA LEU A 40 -3.18 -1.75 -7.73
C LEU A 40 -2.09 -1.79 -8.81
N ILE A 41 -1.66 -0.61 -9.26
CA ILE A 41 -0.49 -0.50 -10.13
C ILE A 41 0.79 -0.30 -9.32
N TRP A 42 1.93 -0.64 -9.92
CA TRP A 42 3.24 -0.57 -9.27
C TRP A 42 3.51 0.81 -8.66
N ASP A 43 3.23 1.89 -9.40
CA ASP A 43 3.42 3.27 -8.93
C ASP A 43 2.60 3.60 -7.68
N GLN A 44 1.39 3.07 -7.57
CA GLN A 44 0.55 3.25 -6.38
C GLN A 44 1.14 2.51 -5.18
N ILE A 45 1.63 1.27 -5.36
CA ILE A 45 2.31 0.54 -4.28
C ILE A 45 3.56 1.28 -3.82
N PHE A 46 4.36 1.77 -4.76
CA PHE A 46 5.56 2.54 -4.46
C PHE A 46 5.24 3.80 -3.65
N GLU A 47 4.25 4.59 -4.10
CA GLU A 47 3.83 5.79 -3.37
C GLU A 47 3.22 5.47 -2.01
N ILE A 48 2.47 4.37 -1.86
CA ILE A 48 1.98 3.90 -0.56
C ILE A 48 3.17 3.64 0.35
N VAL A 49 4.15 2.85 -0.08
CA VAL A 49 5.28 2.47 0.77
C VAL A 49 6.14 3.68 1.15
N LYS A 50 6.29 4.64 0.24
CA LYS A 50 7.03 5.89 0.45
C LYS A 50 6.33 6.87 1.39
N THR A 51 5.00 6.97 1.31
CA THR A 51 4.20 7.95 2.09
C THR A 51 3.69 7.39 3.41
N THR A 52 3.61 6.06 3.53
CA THR A 52 3.07 5.42 4.73
C THR A 52 4.04 5.54 5.91
N PRO A 53 3.59 5.98 7.09
CA PRO A 53 4.45 6.14 8.25
C PRO A 53 5.05 4.81 8.72
N THR A 54 6.35 4.77 9.03
CA THR A 54 7.05 3.55 9.50
C THR A 54 6.42 2.94 10.76
N ARG A 55 5.69 3.72 11.56
CA ARG A 55 4.92 3.20 12.71
C ARG A 55 3.94 2.07 12.32
N TYR A 56 3.45 2.07 11.08
CA TYR A 56 2.55 1.04 10.54
C TYR A 56 3.25 -0.31 10.32
N ALA A 57 4.59 -0.39 10.37
CA ALA A 57 5.29 -1.67 10.40
C ALA A 57 5.14 -2.38 11.76
N TRP A 58 4.94 -1.63 12.84
CA TRP A 58 4.92 -2.15 14.21
C TRP A 58 3.51 -2.36 14.74
N ILE A 59 2.51 -1.81 14.05
CA ILE A 59 1.11 -1.92 14.40
C ILE A 59 0.51 -2.98 13.47
N LYS A 60 -0.15 -3.98 14.03
CA LYS A 60 -0.85 -4.96 13.20
C LYS A 60 -2.02 -4.26 12.51
N PRO A 61 -2.18 -4.35 11.18
CA PRO A 61 -3.35 -3.79 10.51
C PRO A 61 -4.60 -4.42 11.09
N LYS A 62 -5.68 -3.63 11.23
CA LYS A 62 -6.97 -4.15 11.69
C LYS A 62 -7.39 -5.31 10.77
N GLU A 63 -7.95 -6.36 11.36
CA GLU A 63 -8.60 -7.40 10.57
C GLU A 63 -9.73 -6.75 9.77
N PHE A 64 -9.53 -6.64 8.47
CA PHE A 64 -10.59 -6.33 7.53
C PHE A 64 -11.54 -7.52 7.56
N THR A 65 -12.59 -7.41 8.36
CA THR A 65 -13.75 -8.29 8.30
C THR A 65 -14.63 -7.76 7.17
N PRO A 66 -14.64 -8.39 5.98
CA PRO A 66 -15.66 -8.07 5.00
C PRO A 66 -17.01 -8.40 5.64
N LYS A 67 -17.89 -7.39 5.75
CA LYS A 67 -19.24 -7.55 6.25
C LYS A 67 -20.18 -7.89 5.10
#